data_AF-A0A6A6UWB9-F1
#
_entry.id   AF-A0A6A6UWB9-F1
#
_cell.length_a   1.000
_cell.length_b   1.000
_cell.length_c   1.000
_cell.angle_alpha   90.00
_cell.angle_beta   90.00
_cell.angle_gamma   90.00
#
_symmetry.space_group_name_H-M   'P 1'
#
loop_
_entity.id
_entity.type
_entity.pdbx_description
1 polymer ?
#
loop_
_entity_poly.entity_id
_entity_poly.type
_entity_poly.pdbx_seq_one_letter_code
_entity_poly.pdbx_strand_id
1 'polypeptide(L)'
;MDPSDFTNRRNNAVNVNTNTVNGRTAGIAITNRGSSLYFAICAVMGFTGLLYLALGYMKPRRDRLFHYITAGILFVASIAYFTMGSNLGFTPIAVEFPRSRADVRGVYREIFYVRYIDWFITTPLLLADLLLTAGLPWPKIAWVVLIDWVMIVLGLVGALVQSRYKWAYYAVACAALLYILYELLWTARRHANIMGPHVRRTFQVCGVLTIFVWLLYPIAWGLCEGGNYLAPDSEAIFYSVLDFCAKPVFGALLLWGHRKINTADLGCQIRDYDEDPAVYEGLHGVVRDKHDEKHGINGVNGTNRRVDSVNGVTTTNARSTGIVNGGSNIRPVTGIEGTSRMRSGIHRNANEDTYVPDTYVAPPPGPPPDDDVGGVARTEMLTPTRTTDVPPRDVRVVDDSAERRAAPVVAVGTESEAPQTHHEAMRAATHGAIGGGNHAV
;
A
#
# COMPACT_ATOMS: atom_id res chain seq x y z
N MET A 1 -37.93 28.54 8.44
CA MET A 1 -37.06 27.34 8.46
C MET A 1 -36.65 27.11 9.89
N ASP A 2 -36.71 25.87 10.37
CA ASP A 2 -36.25 25.50 11.71
C ASP A 2 -34.71 25.44 11.73
N PRO A 3 -34.02 26.07 12.70
CA PRO A 3 -32.58 25.88 12.90
C PRO A 3 -32.16 24.41 13.02
N SER A 4 -33.04 23.51 13.47
CA SER A 4 -32.77 22.06 13.52
C SER A 4 -32.57 21.43 12.13
N ASP A 5 -33.22 21.96 11.08
CA ASP A 5 -33.17 21.40 9.71
C ASP A 5 -31.78 21.58 9.07
N PHE A 6 -31.09 22.69 9.36
CA PHE A 6 -29.67 22.87 9.03
C PHE A 6 -28.77 21.85 9.75
N THR A 7 -29.21 21.26 10.86
CA THR A 7 -28.50 20.18 11.56
C THR A 7 -28.89 18.78 11.07
N ASN A 8 -29.96 18.64 10.28
CA ASN A 8 -30.51 17.34 9.87
C ASN A 8 -29.98 16.85 8.51
N ARG A 9 -29.27 17.71 7.74
CA ARG A 9 -28.58 17.34 6.49
C ARG A 9 -27.24 16.62 6.69
N ARG A 10 -27.05 15.92 7.81
CA ARG A 10 -25.74 15.41 8.27
C ARG A 10 -25.56 13.92 7.98
N ASN A 11 -25.11 13.62 6.76
CA ASN A 11 -24.59 12.32 6.30
C ASN A 11 -25.47 11.09 6.62
N ASN A 12 -26.20 10.62 5.60
CA ASN A 12 -27.05 9.44 5.65
C ASN A 12 -26.43 8.19 4.99
N ALA A 13 -25.11 8.15 4.73
CA ALA A 13 -24.50 7.08 3.92
C ALA A 13 -24.74 5.66 4.48
N VAL A 14 -24.62 5.46 5.80
CA VAL A 14 -24.88 4.17 6.47
C VAL A 14 -26.37 3.76 6.41
N ASN A 15 -27.28 4.73 6.26
CA ASN A 15 -28.72 4.47 6.10
C ASN A 15 -29.07 4.08 4.65
N VAL A 16 -28.31 4.57 3.66
CA VAL A 16 -28.51 4.27 2.23
C VAL A 16 -27.82 2.95 1.86
N ASN A 17 -26.53 2.84 2.20
CA ASN A 17 -25.72 1.65 1.99
C ASN A 17 -25.71 0.84 3.29
N THR A 18 -26.68 -0.07 3.42
CA THR A 18 -26.89 -0.83 4.66
C THR A 18 -25.72 -1.76 4.98
N ASN A 19 -25.60 -2.16 6.24
CA ASN A 19 -24.57 -3.10 6.73
C ASN A 19 -24.73 -4.55 6.21
N THR A 20 -25.50 -4.79 5.15
CA THR A 20 -25.82 -6.12 4.61
C THR A 20 -25.18 -6.35 3.25
N VAL A 21 -24.30 -7.36 3.16
CA VAL A 21 -23.60 -7.77 1.94
C VAL A 21 -23.66 -9.30 1.84
N ASN A 22 -23.91 -9.82 0.63
CA ASN A 22 -23.96 -11.26 0.33
C ASN A 22 -24.85 -12.07 1.31
N GLY A 23 -26.02 -11.52 1.66
CA GLY A 23 -26.99 -12.17 2.56
C GLY A 23 -26.61 -12.21 4.04
N ARG A 24 -25.56 -11.48 4.46
CA ARG A 24 -25.15 -11.35 5.87
C ARG A 24 -25.14 -9.90 6.30
N THR A 25 -25.54 -9.62 7.53
CA THR A 25 -25.53 -8.26 8.11
C THR A 25 -24.43 -8.15 9.17
N ALA A 26 -23.57 -7.14 9.03
CA ALA A 26 -22.61 -6.77 10.08
C ALA A 26 -23.35 -6.07 11.24
N GLY A 27 -23.37 -6.72 12.40
CA GLY A 27 -23.95 -6.17 13.64
C GLY A 27 -22.95 -5.33 14.44
N ILE A 28 -21.65 -5.51 14.19
CA ILE A 28 -20.58 -4.67 14.71
C ILE A 28 -20.05 -3.87 13.51
N ALA A 29 -20.47 -2.60 13.41
CA ALA A 29 -20.30 -1.76 12.23
C ALA A 29 -20.09 -0.27 12.60
N ILE A 30 -19.63 0.55 11.65
CA ILE A 30 -19.53 2.01 11.83
C ILE A 30 -20.92 2.65 11.99
N THR A 31 -20.93 3.81 12.63
CA THR A 31 -22.09 4.71 12.65
C THR A 31 -21.89 5.87 11.66
N ASN A 32 -22.89 6.74 11.56
CA ASN A 32 -22.75 8.02 10.84
C ASN A 32 -21.59 8.88 11.38
N ARG A 33 -21.03 8.60 12.57
CA ARG A 33 -19.80 9.23 13.08
C ARG A 33 -18.55 8.72 12.35
N GLY A 34 -18.31 7.41 12.31
CA GLY A 34 -17.19 6.82 11.56
C GLY A 34 -17.26 7.14 10.06
N SER A 35 -18.45 7.03 9.47
CA SER A 35 -18.70 7.44 8.07
C SER A 35 -18.35 8.92 7.82
N SER A 36 -18.76 9.83 8.71
CA SER A 36 -18.44 11.27 8.57
C SER A 36 -16.94 11.57 8.75
N LEU A 37 -16.25 10.83 9.63
CA LEU A 37 -14.79 10.92 9.75
C LEU A 37 -14.10 10.47 8.46
N TYR A 38 -14.50 9.33 7.89
CA TYR A 38 -13.92 8.85 6.64
C TYR A 38 -14.12 9.85 5.49
N PHE A 39 -15.29 10.51 5.37
CA PHE A 39 -15.49 11.59 4.40
C PHE A 39 -14.61 12.83 4.68
N ALA A 40 -14.39 13.20 5.95
CA ALA A 40 -13.49 14.30 6.30
C ALA A 40 -12.03 13.98 5.91
N ILE A 41 -11.56 12.75 6.16
CA ILE A 41 -10.23 12.30 5.73
C ILE A 41 -10.14 12.22 4.20
N CYS A 42 -11.18 11.72 3.51
CA CYS A 42 -11.25 11.77 2.05
C CYS A 42 -11.01 13.19 1.50
N ALA A 43 -11.72 14.19 2.02
CA ALA A 43 -11.56 15.58 1.58
C ALA A 43 -10.13 16.11 1.83
N VAL A 44 -9.53 15.77 2.98
CA VAL A 44 -8.14 16.12 3.31
C VAL A 44 -7.14 15.44 2.39
N MET A 45 -7.30 14.15 2.10
CA MET A 45 -6.43 13.37 1.22
C MET A 45 -6.49 13.94 -0.21
N GLY A 46 -7.69 14.09 -0.77
CA GLY A 46 -7.91 14.62 -2.12
C GLY A 46 -7.39 16.05 -2.30
N PHE A 47 -7.66 16.95 -1.36
CA PHE A 47 -7.13 18.32 -1.39
C PHE A 47 -5.60 18.35 -1.31
N THR A 48 -5.00 17.53 -0.45
CA THR A 48 -3.54 17.47 -0.29
C THR A 48 -2.87 16.87 -1.55
N GLY A 49 -3.50 15.87 -2.17
CA GLY A 49 -3.05 15.30 -3.45
C GLY A 49 -3.05 16.33 -4.58
N LEU A 50 -4.13 17.11 -4.71
CA LEU A 50 -4.20 18.24 -5.65
C LEU A 50 -3.11 19.29 -5.36
N LEU A 51 -2.86 19.62 -4.09
CA LEU A 51 -1.81 20.56 -3.68
C LEU A 51 -0.40 20.06 -4.07
N TYR A 52 -0.07 18.80 -3.83
CA TYR A 52 1.25 18.25 -4.17
C TYR A 52 1.44 18.12 -5.68
N LEU A 53 0.38 17.77 -6.42
CA LEU A 53 0.39 17.77 -7.88
C LEU A 53 0.60 19.18 -8.45
N ALA A 54 -0.09 20.19 -7.90
CA ALA A 54 0.08 21.59 -8.30
C ALA A 54 1.51 22.10 -8.01
N LEU A 55 2.06 21.81 -6.83
CA LEU A 55 3.45 22.12 -6.48
C LEU A 55 4.45 21.39 -7.41
N GLY A 56 4.13 20.18 -7.85
CA GLY A 56 4.89 19.45 -8.87
C GLY A 56 4.88 20.13 -10.22
N TYR A 57 3.74 20.66 -10.68
CA TYR A 57 3.67 21.42 -11.94
C TYR A 57 4.51 22.72 -11.90
N MET A 58 4.77 23.29 -10.72
CA MET A 58 5.70 24.43 -10.54
C MET A 58 7.19 24.04 -10.62
N LYS A 59 7.53 22.78 -10.94
CA LYS A 59 8.91 22.28 -11.11
C LYS A 59 9.22 21.89 -12.56
N PRO A 60 10.51 21.88 -12.98
CA PRO A 60 10.95 21.20 -14.20
C PRO A 60 10.50 19.73 -14.20
N ARG A 61 10.18 19.16 -15.38
CA ARG A 61 9.59 17.81 -15.50
C ARG A 61 10.40 16.74 -14.76
N ARG A 62 11.73 16.74 -14.91
CA ARG A 62 12.69 15.84 -14.23
C ARG A 62 12.71 15.86 -12.69
N ASP A 63 12.12 16.89 -12.08
CA ASP A 63 12.08 17.06 -10.61
C ASP A 63 10.71 16.67 -10.01
N ARG A 64 9.78 16.17 -10.82
CA ARG A 64 8.39 15.92 -10.42
C ARG A 64 8.12 14.54 -9.81
N LEU A 65 9.06 13.60 -9.89
CA LEU A 65 8.87 12.19 -9.51
C LEU A 65 8.19 12.02 -8.13
N PHE A 66 8.81 12.57 -7.07
CA PHE A 66 8.28 12.49 -5.71
C PHE A 66 6.94 13.23 -5.52
N HIS A 67 6.65 14.27 -6.33
CA HIS A 67 5.35 14.96 -6.31
C HIS A 67 4.25 14.09 -6.94
N TYR A 68 4.56 13.36 -8.01
CA TYR A 68 3.61 12.43 -8.64
C TYR A 68 3.34 11.20 -7.75
N ILE A 69 4.37 10.64 -7.11
CA ILE A 69 4.21 9.49 -6.19
C ILE A 69 3.37 9.89 -4.97
N THR A 70 3.73 10.97 -4.26
CA THR A 70 2.98 11.44 -3.08
C THR A 70 1.56 11.89 -3.42
N ALA A 71 1.32 12.55 -4.57
CA ALA A 71 -0.04 12.86 -5.01
C ALA A 71 -0.84 11.59 -5.35
N GLY A 72 -0.23 10.60 -6.03
CA GLY A 72 -0.86 9.32 -6.35
C GLY A 72 -1.29 8.55 -5.10
N ILE A 73 -0.42 8.48 -4.09
CA ILE A 73 -0.74 7.91 -2.76
C ILE A 73 -2.00 8.57 -2.16
N LEU A 74 -2.08 9.90 -2.23
CA LEU A 74 -3.18 10.67 -1.66
C LEU A 74 -4.48 10.53 -2.46
N PHE A 75 -4.43 10.38 -3.78
CA PHE A 75 -5.63 10.10 -4.59
C PHE A 75 -6.18 8.69 -4.36
N VAL A 76 -5.32 7.67 -4.26
CA VAL A 76 -5.74 6.30 -3.94
C VAL A 76 -6.36 6.24 -2.55
N ALA A 77 -5.73 6.86 -1.55
CA ALA A 77 -6.30 6.97 -0.21
C ALA A 77 -7.63 7.75 -0.23
N SER A 78 -7.73 8.87 -0.96
CA SER A 78 -8.98 9.62 -1.09
C SER A 78 -10.12 8.76 -1.64
N ILE A 79 -9.87 7.90 -2.63
CA ILE A 79 -10.87 6.98 -3.19
C ILE A 79 -11.29 5.94 -2.14
N ALA A 80 -10.34 5.29 -1.47
CA ALA A 80 -10.67 4.28 -0.45
C ALA A 80 -11.42 4.88 0.76
N TYR A 81 -11.03 6.08 1.21
CA TYR A 81 -11.73 6.80 2.27
C TYR A 81 -13.12 7.29 1.84
N PHE A 82 -13.33 7.64 0.56
CA PHE A 82 -14.67 7.85 0.01
C PHE A 82 -15.52 6.56 0.05
N THR A 83 -14.95 5.41 -0.33
CA THR A 83 -15.63 4.11 -0.29
C THR A 83 -16.00 3.71 1.15
N MET A 84 -15.08 3.81 2.10
CA MET A 84 -15.35 3.52 3.52
C MET A 84 -16.35 4.52 4.13
N GLY A 85 -16.23 5.82 3.81
CA GLY A 85 -17.20 6.84 4.22
C GLY A 85 -18.59 6.59 3.67
N SER A 86 -18.69 6.07 2.45
CA SER A 86 -19.94 5.64 1.83
C SER A 86 -20.53 4.35 2.42
N ASN A 87 -19.88 3.72 3.42
CA ASN A 87 -20.23 2.39 3.94
C ASN A 87 -20.22 1.29 2.86
N LEU A 88 -19.20 1.33 1.98
CA LEU A 88 -18.98 0.36 0.91
C LEU A 88 -17.60 -0.29 1.05
N GLY A 89 -17.34 -1.35 0.28
CA GLY A 89 -16.03 -2.00 0.26
C GLY A 89 -15.69 -2.80 1.53
N PHE A 90 -16.72 -3.31 2.23
CA PHE A 90 -16.59 -4.18 3.39
C PHE A 90 -17.22 -5.56 3.16
N THR A 91 -16.91 -6.52 4.02
CA THR A 91 -17.61 -7.81 4.09
C THR A 91 -17.86 -8.24 5.56
N PRO A 92 -19.00 -8.88 5.90
CA PRO A 92 -19.29 -9.35 7.26
C PRO A 92 -18.53 -10.65 7.61
N ILE A 93 -17.62 -10.57 8.58
CA ILE A 93 -16.80 -11.69 9.07
C ILE A 93 -17.22 -12.04 10.51
N ALA A 94 -17.40 -13.33 10.80
CA ALA A 94 -17.74 -13.79 12.14
C ALA A 94 -16.56 -13.58 13.11
N VAL A 95 -16.83 -13.05 14.31
CA VAL A 95 -15.78 -12.72 15.28
C VAL A 95 -15.29 -13.94 16.05
N GLU A 96 -13.97 -14.11 16.14
CA GLU A 96 -13.35 -15.15 16.99
C GLU A 96 -13.59 -14.88 18.49
N PHE A 97 -13.68 -13.61 18.86
CA PHE A 97 -13.85 -13.16 20.25
C PHE A 97 -15.14 -12.33 20.41
N PRO A 98 -16.28 -12.97 20.74
CA PRO A 98 -17.50 -12.28 21.13
C PRO A 98 -17.28 -11.39 22.36
N ARG A 99 -17.93 -10.21 22.38
CA ARG A 99 -17.87 -9.25 23.49
C ARG A 99 -19.27 -8.88 23.96
N SER A 100 -19.40 -8.54 25.25
CA SER A 100 -20.65 -8.06 25.86
C SER A 100 -20.85 -6.54 25.73
N ARG A 101 -19.77 -5.78 25.55
CA ARG A 101 -19.74 -4.31 25.44
C ARG A 101 -20.50 -3.86 24.18
N ALA A 102 -21.43 -2.92 24.32
CA ALA A 102 -22.53 -2.71 23.36
C ALA A 102 -22.09 -2.36 21.92
N ASP A 103 -20.96 -1.67 21.75
CA ASP A 103 -20.36 -1.24 20.48
C ASP A 103 -19.49 -2.31 19.79
N VAL A 104 -19.28 -3.47 20.43
CA VAL A 104 -18.58 -4.65 19.89
C VAL A 104 -19.36 -5.96 20.10
N ARG A 105 -20.66 -5.85 20.39
CA ARG A 105 -21.56 -6.99 20.64
C ARG A 105 -22.34 -7.38 19.38
N GLY A 106 -21.93 -8.49 18.77
CA GLY A 106 -22.62 -9.10 17.62
C GLY A 106 -21.89 -10.36 17.14
N VAL A 107 -22.45 -11.04 16.14
CA VAL A 107 -21.83 -12.22 15.51
C VAL A 107 -20.86 -11.82 14.41
N TYR A 108 -21.30 -10.93 13.51
CA TYR A 108 -20.52 -10.45 12.36
C TYR A 108 -20.02 -9.03 12.59
N ARG A 109 -18.72 -8.82 12.37
CA ARG A 109 -18.06 -7.51 12.24
C ARG A 109 -17.88 -7.17 10.76
N GLU A 110 -18.03 -5.91 10.40
CA GLU A 110 -17.57 -5.43 9.10
C GLU A 110 -16.04 -5.49 9.02
N ILE A 111 -15.51 -5.87 7.86
CA ILE A 111 -14.08 -5.78 7.54
C ILE A 111 -13.96 -5.02 6.22
N PHE A 112 -13.48 -3.77 6.29
CA PHE A 112 -13.24 -2.91 5.13
C PHE A 112 -12.04 -3.41 4.31
N TYR A 113 -12.27 -4.42 3.46
CA TYR A 113 -11.23 -4.96 2.57
C TYR A 113 -10.67 -3.89 1.62
N VAL A 114 -11.43 -2.84 1.29
CA VAL A 114 -10.96 -1.69 0.50
C VAL A 114 -9.77 -0.95 1.14
N ARG A 115 -9.63 -0.97 2.47
CA ARG A 115 -8.46 -0.44 3.19
C ARG A 115 -7.17 -1.14 2.81
N TYR A 116 -7.24 -2.46 2.60
CA TYR A 116 -6.11 -3.28 2.17
C TYR A 116 -5.82 -3.11 0.68
N ILE A 117 -6.81 -2.69 -0.13
CA ILE A 117 -6.61 -2.30 -1.53
C ILE A 117 -5.89 -0.95 -1.63
N ASP A 118 -6.22 0.03 -0.77
CA ASP A 118 -5.41 1.26 -0.59
C ASP A 118 -3.98 0.87 -0.23
N TRP A 119 -3.78 0.15 0.87
CA TRP A 119 -2.43 -0.19 1.34
C TRP A 119 -1.62 -0.96 0.31
N PHE A 120 -2.19 -1.96 -0.38
CA PHE A 120 -1.50 -2.73 -1.43
C PHE A 120 -0.93 -1.86 -2.57
N ILE A 121 -1.51 -0.67 -2.78
CA ILE A 121 -1.02 0.32 -3.74
C ILE A 121 -0.14 1.38 -3.06
N THR A 122 -0.47 1.83 -1.84
CA THR A 122 0.19 2.99 -1.21
C THR A 122 1.37 2.66 -0.31
N THR A 123 1.42 1.52 0.38
CA THR A 123 2.61 1.11 1.14
C THR A 123 3.84 0.85 0.25
N PRO A 124 3.76 0.23 -0.95
CA PRO A 124 4.93 0.09 -1.81
C PRO A 124 5.36 1.43 -2.45
N LEU A 125 4.44 2.38 -2.64
CA LEU A 125 4.77 3.73 -3.10
C LEU A 125 5.45 4.56 -2.00
N LEU A 126 5.01 4.47 -0.75
CA LEU A 126 5.68 5.08 0.41
C LEU A 126 7.10 4.51 0.61
N LEU A 127 7.28 3.21 0.36
CA LEU A 127 8.60 2.58 0.34
C LEU A 127 9.43 3.04 -0.87
N ALA A 128 8.84 3.14 -2.07
CA ALA A 128 9.55 3.68 -3.23
C ALA A 128 10.08 5.10 -2.95
N ASP A 129 9.24 6.00 -2.40
CA ASP A 129 9.66 7.34 -1.97
C ASP A 129 10.87 7.31 -1.02
N LEU A 130 10.84 6.47 0.03
CA LEU A 130 11.95 6.34 0.98
C LEU A 130 13.22 5.74 0.38
N LEU A 131 13.10 4.66 -0.40
CA LEU A 131 14.26 3.90 -0.89
C LEU A 131 14.91 4.58 -2.11
N LEU A 132 14.13 5.28 -2.94
CA LEU A 132 14.66 6.19 -3.97
C LEU A 132 15.35 7.40 -3.32
N THR A 133 14.75 7.99 -2.28
CA THR A 133 15.41 9.05 -1.48
C THR A 133 16.72 8.56 -0.87
N ALA A 134 16.81 7.28 -0.46
CA ALA A 134 18.03 6.70 0.09
C ALA A 134 19.12 6.39 -0.96
N GLY A 135 18.82 6.39 -2.26
CA GLY A 135 19.75 5.96 -3.31
C GLY A 135 19.98 4.44 -3.32
N LEU A 136 18.91 3.64 -3.18
CA LEU A 136 18.99 2.18 -3.31
C LEU A 136 18.89 1.72 -4.78
N PRO A 137 19.61 0.66 -5.18
CA PRO A 137 19.52 0.11 -6.53
C PRO A 137 18.14 -0.55 -6.74
N TRP A 138 17.56 -0.36 -7.93
CA TRP A 138 16.19 -0.79 -8.24
C TRP A 138 15.84 -2.25 -7.88
N PRO A 139 16.71 -3.28 -8.02
CA PRO A 139 16.34 -4.65 -7.66
C PRO A 139 16.08 -4.81 -6.17
N LYS A 140 16.76 -4.01 -5.33
CA LYS A 140 16.55 -4.01 -3.88
C LYS A 140 15.24 -3.31 -3.50
N ILE A 141 14.87 -2.25 -4.22
CA ILE A 141 13.56 -1.59 -4.06
C ILE A 141 12.44 -2.56 -4.44
N ALA A 142 12.52 -3.18 -5.61
CA ALA A 142 11.56 -4.18 -6.08
C ALA A 142 11.42 -5.37 -5.11
N TRP A 143 12.51 -5.86 -4.53
CA TRP A 143 12.46 -6.92 -3.51
C TRP A 143 11.73 -6.48 -2.24
N VAL A 144 12.01 -5.27 -1.71
CA VAL A 144 11.33 -4.78 -0.50
C VAL A 144 9.84 -4.52 -0.77
N VAL A 145 9.47 -4.02 -1.96
CA VAL A 145 8.08 -3.91 -2.42
C VAL A 145 7.37 -5.26 -2.50
N LEU A 146 8.05 -6.32 -2.95
CA LEU A 146 7.47 -7.68 -2.97
C LEU A 146 7.18 -8.21 -1.55
N ILE A 147 8.05 -7.94 -0.58
CA ILE A 147 7.80 -8.32 0.83
C ILE A 147 6.68 -7.47 1.46
N ASP A 148 6.55 -6.21 1.06
CA ASP A 148 5.44 -5.33 1.46
C ASP A 148 4.08 -5.83 0.93
N TRP A 149 4.02 -6.24 -0.35
CA TRP A 149 2.82 -6.91 -0.87
C TRP A 149 2.48 -8.21 -0.12
N VAL A 150 3.48 -9.02 0.23
CA VAL A 150 3.26 -10.22 1.07
C VAL A 150 2.70 -9.82 2.44
N MET A 151 3.22 -8.78 3.09
CA MET A 151 2.70 -8.26 4.36
C MET A 151 1.22 -7.84 4.25
N ILE A 152 0.84 -7.04 3.25
CA ILE A 152 -0.54 -6.55 3.09
C ILE A 152 -1.50 -7.68 2.74
N VAL A 153 -1.13 -8.60 1.83
CA VAL A 153 -1.96 -9.75 1.46
C VAL A 153 -2.20 -10.68 2.64
N LEU A 154 -1.17 -10.96 3.45
CA LEU A 154 -1.32 -11.75 4.69
C LEU A 154 -2.22 -11.05 5.71
N GLY A 155 -2.10 -9.72 5.87
CA GLY A 155 -2.97 -8.93 6.73
C GLY A 155 -4.44 -8.99 6.33
N LEU A 156 -4.73 -8.88 5.02
CA LEU A 156 -6.08 -9.02 4.46
C LEU A 156 -6.64 -10.43 4.66
N VAL A 157 -5.86 -11.47 4.32
CA VAL A 157 -6.31 -12.87 4.50
C VAL A 157 -6.59 -13.16 5.98
N GLY A 158 -5.73 -12.70 6.90
CA GLY A 158 -5.98 -12.82 8.34
C GLY A 158 -7.26 -12.11 8.80
N ALA A 159 -7.58 -10.94 8.25
CA ALA A 159 -8.78 -10.19 8.60
C ALA A 159 -10.07 -10.91 8.14
N LEU A 160 -10.01 -11.63 7.02
CA LEU A 160 -11.12 -12.42 6.45
C LEU A 160 -11.26 -13.81 7.09
N VAL A 161 -10.21 -14.35 7.72
CA VAL A 161 -10.25 -15.64 8.42
C VAL A 161 -10.97 -15.49 9.78
N GLN A 162 -12.02 -16.28 9.98
CA GLN A 162 -12.89 -16.26 11.17
C GLN A 162 -12.30 -17.01 12.37
N SER A 163 -11.39 -17.95 12.13
CA SER A 163 -10.84 -18.87 13.14
C SER A 163 -9.42 -18.47 13.57
N ARG A 164 -8.92 -19.11 14.63
CA ARG A 164 -7.56 -18.90 15.19
C ARG A 164 -6.41 -18.95 14.19
N TYR A 165 -6.62 -19.52 13.00
CA TYR A 165 -5.63 -19.50 11.92
C TYR A 165 -5.28 -18.07 11.47
N LYS A 166 -6.13 -17.06 11.72
CA LYS A 166 -5.81 -15.63 11.47
C LYS A 166 -4.49 -15.20 12.10
N TRP A 167 -4.14 -15.75 13.26
CA TRP A 167 -2.94 -15.38 14.01
C TRP A 167 -1.64 -15.88 13.36
N ALA A 168 -1.72 -16.94 12.54
CA ALA A 168 -0.57 -17.37 11.73
C ALA A 168 -0.28 -16.38 10.59
N TYR A 169 -1.32 -15.95 9.85
CA TYR A 169 -1.18 -14.92 8.82
C TYR A 169 -0.65 -13.60 9.41
N TYR A 170 -1.21 -13.16 10.54
CA TYR A 170 -0.75 -11.99 11.28
C TYR A 170 0.72 -12.10 11.73
N ALA A 171 1.15 -13.25 12.27
CA ALA A 171 2.53 -13.44 12.70
C ALA A 171 3.53 -13.37 11.54
N VAL A 172 3.20 -13.95 10.38
CA VAL A 172 4.05 -13.88 9.18
C VAL A 172 4.03 -12.47 8.57
N ALA A 173 2.89 -11.76 8.59
CA ALA A 173 2.83 -10.35 8.21
C ALA A 173 3.72 -9.48 9.12
N CYS A 174 3.72 -9.73 10.44
CA CYS A 174 4.62 -9.05 11.38
C CYS A 174 6.10 -9.37 11.11
N ALA A 175 6.43 -10.61 10.69
CA ALA A 175 7.80 -10.96 10.30
C ALA A 175 8.23 -10.24 9.01
N ALA A 176 7.33 -10.10 8.03
CA ALA A 176 7.56 -9.29 6.83
C ALA A 176 7.76 -7.80 7.16
N LEU A 177 6.94 -7.24 8.07
CA LEU A 177 7.13 -5.88 8.59
C LEU A 177 8.50 -5.72 9.25
N LEU A 178 8.91 -6.63 10.14
CA LEU A 178 10.22 -6.56 10.81
C LEU A 178 11.39 -6.60 9.80
N TYR A 179 11.26 -7.33 8.69
CA TYR A 179 12.23 -7.31 7.60
C TYR A 179 12.29 -5.94 6.91
N ILE A 180 11.14 -5.33 6.58
CA ILE A 180 11.07 -3.99 5.98
C ILE A 180 11.68 -2.94 6.92
N LEU A 181 11.36 -3.00 8.22
CA LEU A 181 11.92 -2.10 9.24
C LEU A 181 13.44 -2.27 9.38
N TYR A 182 13.99 -3.49 9.27
CA TYR A 182 15.43 -3.72 9.23
C TYR A 182 16.08 -3.06 8.00
N GLU A 183 15.49 -3.21 6.81
CA GLU A 183 16.02 -2.60 5.58
C GLU A 183 15.99 -1.06 5.66
N LEU A 184 14.97 -0.46 6.27
CA LEU A 184 14.90 0.98 6.55
C LEU A 184 15.95 1.43 7.59
N LEU A 185 16.04 0.74 8.73
CA LEU A 185 16.93 1.09 9.85
C LEU A 185 18.42 0.94 9.50
N TRP A 186 18.77 -0.02 8.65
CA TRP A 186 20.15 -0.44 8.39
C TRP A 186 20.60 -0.18 6.95
N THR A 187 19.99 -0.86 5.96
CA THR A 187 20.43 -0.81 4.55
C THR A 187 20.23 0.57 3.95
N ALA A 188 18.99 1.07 3.94
CA ALA A 188 18.64 2.36 3.39
C ALA A 188 19.32 3.50 4.17
N ARG A 189 19.42 3.39 5.50
CA ARG A 189 20.18 4.33 6.32
C ARG A 189 21.66 4.39 5.93
N ARG A 190 22.30 3.26 5.61
CA ARG A 190 23.71 3.22 5.16
C ARG A 190 23.91 3.91 3.81
N HIS A 191 23.02 3.69 2.84
CA HIS A 191 23.07 4.39 1.56
C HIS A 191 22.79 5.91 1.73
N ALA A 192 21.72 6.29 2.43
CA ALA A 192 21.36 7.68 2.67
C ALA A 192 22.46 8.46 3.42
N ASN A 193 23.29 7.79 4.24
CA ASN A 193 24.42 8.42 4.92
C ASN A 193 25.54 8.87 3.97
N ILE A 194 25.80 8.13 2.88
CA ILE A 194 26.86 8.43 1.90
C ILE A 194 26.41 9.41 0.80
N MET A 195 25.11 9.50 0.53
CA MET A 195 24.48 10.47 -0.40
C MET A 195 24.47 11.93 0.12
N GLY A 196 25.23 12.25 1.16
CA GLY A 196 25.39 13.61 1.67
C GLY A 196 24.33 14.06 2.71
N PRO A 197 24.50 15.27 3.29
CA PRO A 197 23.79 15.69 4.49
C PRO A 197 22.30 16.00 4.29
N HIS A 198 21.89 16.45 3.10
CA HIS A 198 20.48 16.75 2.80
C HIS A 198 19.66 15.48 2.57
N VAL A 199 20.21 14.53 1.80
CA VAL A 199 19.62 13.19 1.61
C VAL A 199 19.52 12.47 2.96
N ARG A 200 20.62 12.37 3.71
CA ARG A 200 20.66 11.77 5.04
C ARG A 200 19.57 12.32 5.97
N ARG A 201 19.42 13.65 6.03
CA ARG A 201 18.42 14.30 6.91
C ARG A 201 16.98 14.02 6.46
N THR A 202 16.71 14.09 5.16
CA THR A 202 15.36 13.83 4.60
C THR A 202 14.94 12.38 4.84
N PHE A 203 15.82 11.42 4.53
CA PHE A 203 15.60 10.01 4.81
C PHE A 203 15.40 9.74 6.31
N GLN A 204 16.23 10.32 7.19
CA GLN A 204 16.10 10.10 8.64
C GLN A 204 14.80 10.64 9.22
N VAL A 205 14.35 11.83 8.81
CA VAL A 205 13.08 12.41 9.28
C VAL A 205 11.88 11.59 8.80
N CYS A 206 11.82 11.27 7.51
CA CYS A 206 10.69 10.53 6.95
C CYS A 206 10.70 9.07 7.43
N GLY A 207 11.86 8.41 7.43
CA GLY A 207 12.00 7.02 7.87
C GLY A 207 11.67 6.80 9.35
N VAL A 208 12.03 7.71 10.25
CA VAL A 208 11.64 7.61 11.68
C VAL A 208 10.12 7.75 11.85
N LEU A 209 9.48 8.66 11.10
CA LEU A 209 8.01 8.78 11.10
C LEU A 209 7.37 7.48 10.59
N THR A 210 7.81 6.96 9.44
CA THR A 210 7.30 5.71 8.86
C THR A 210 7.49 4.54 9.82
N ILE A 211 8.68 4.32 10.40
CA ILE A 211 8.96 3.23 11.33
C ILE A 211 8.05 3.30 12.57
N PHE A 212 7.90 4.49 13.17
CA PHE A 212 7.04 4.68 14.34
C PHE A 212 5.56 4.40 14.02
N VAL A 213 5.06 4.97 12.91
CA VAL A 213 3.66 4.85 12.50
C VAL A 213 3.33 3.43 12.04
N TRP A 214 4.22 2.77 11.28
CA TRP A 214 4.02 1.40 10.78
C TRP A 214 4.00 0.34 11.89
N LEU A 215 4.72 0.57 13.00
CA LEU A 215 4.64 -0.29 14.19
C LEU A 215 3.27 -0.21 14.90
N LEU A 216 2.44 0.81 14.65
CA LEU A 216 1.11 0.95 15.24
C LEU A 216 0.00 0.25 14.44
N TYR A 217 0.16 0.04 13.12
CA TYR A 217 -0.82 -0.69 12.31
C TYR A 217 -1.07 -2.14 12.77
N PRO A 218 -0.06 -2.99 13.08
CA PRO A 218 -0.33 -4.35 13.58
C PRO A 218 -0.97 -4.33 14.97
N ILE A 219 -0.69 -3.31 15.80
CA ILE A 219 -1.35 -3.12 17.10
C ILE A 219 -2.83 -2.77 16.90
N ALA A 220 -3.14 -1.86 15.96
CA ALA A 220 -4.51 -1.55 15.57
C ALA A 220 -5.23 -2.81 15.06
N TRP A 221 -4.62 -3.56 14.14
CA TRP A 221 -5.16 -4.81 13.61
C TRP A 221 -5.46 -5.84 14.70
N GLY A 222 -4.52 -6.03 15.64
CA GLY A 222 -4.69 -6.96 16.77
C GLY A 222 -5.85 -6.58 17.70
N LEU A 223 -6.13 -5.28 17.86
CA LEU A 223 -7.23 -4.76 18.66
C LEU A 223 -8.57 -4.67 17.90
N CYS A 224 -8.52 -4.61 16.57
CA CYS A 224 -9.67 -4.43 15.68
C CYS A 224 -10.06 -5.74 14.98
N GLU A 225 -9.54 -6.00 13.78
CA GLU A 225 -9.89 -7.16 12.92
C GLU A 225 -9.49 -8.53 13.53
N GLY A 226 -8.41 -8.55 14.33
CA GLY A 226 -7.95 -9.74 15.05
C GLY A 226 -8.79 -10.03 16.30
N GLY A 227 -8.63 -9.17 17.31
CA GLY A 227 -9.17 -9.39 18.65
C GLY A 227 -10.59 -8.90 18.93
N ASN A 228 -11.23 -8.16 18.02
CA ASN A 228 -12.56 -7.57 18.21
C ASN A 228 -12.71 -6.87 19.59
N TYR A 229 -11.79 -5.95 19.90
CA TYR A 229 -11.76 -5.22 21.17
C TYR A 229 -12.26 -3.77 21.02
N LEU A 230 -11.72 -3.06 20.01
CA LEU A 230 -12.17 -1.74 19.60
C LEU A 230 -13.39 -1.83 18.67
N ALA A 231 -14.32 -0.88 18.76
CA ALA A 231 -15.46 -0.79 17.83
C ALA A 231 -15.03 -0.20 16.48
N PRO A 232 -15.79 -0.40 15.39
CA PRO A 232 -15.40 0.11 14.07
C PRO A 232 -15.32 1.64 13.98
N ASP A 233 -16.12 2.39 14.73
CA ASP A 233 -15.94 3.85 14.87
C ASP A 233 -14.58 4.20 15.53
N SER A 234 -14.06 3.36 16.43
CA SER A 234 -12.72 3.54 17.04
C SER A 234 -11.59 3.06 16.14
N GLU A 235 -11.82 1.98 15.37
CA GLU A 235 -10.94 1.50 14.30
C GLU A 235 -10.77 2.57 13.22
N ALA A 236 -11.86 3.22 12.81
CA ALA A 236 -11.87 4.33 11.88
C ALA A 236 -11.00 5.49 12.38
N ILE A 237 -11.14 5.89 13.66
CA ILE A 237 -10.29 6.92 14.28
C ILE A 237 -8.81 6.50 14.26
N PHE A 238 -8.51 5.26 14.67
CA PHE A 238 -7.12 4.79 14.79
C PHE A 238 -6.42 4.78 13.42
N TYR A 239 -6.98 4.09 12.43
CA TYR A 239 -6.37 4.05 11.09
C TYR A 239 -6.38 5.42 10.40
N SER A 240 -7.40 6.27 10.60
CA SER A 240 -7.41 7.64 10.06
C SER A 240 -6.24 8.49 10.55
N VAL A 241 -5.89 8.40 11.84
CA VAL A 241 -4.75 9.12 12.42
C VAL A 241 -3.42 8.56 11.88
N LEU A 242 -3.30 7.23 11.78
CA LEU A 242 -2.10 6.60 11.21
C LEU A 242 -1.90 6.97 9.74
N ASP A 243 -2.94 6.87 8.91
CA ASP A 243 -2.87 7.24 7.48
C ASP A 243 -2.64 8.74 7.28
N PHE A 244 -3.24 9.63 8.09
CA PHE A 244 -2.96 11.07 8.02
C PHE A 244 -1.48 11.38 8.29
N CYS A 245 -0.86 10.68 9.25
CA CYS A 245 0.57 10.77 9.51
C CYS A 245 1.42 10.12 8.39
N ALA A 246 1.03 8.92 7.94
CA ALA A 246 1.78 8.13 6.96
C ALA A 246 1.71 8.65 5.52
N LYS A 247 0.69 9.44 5.17
CA LYS A 247 0.43 9.89 3.79
C LYS A 247 0.58 11.43 3.69
N PRO A 248 -0.34 12.30 4.14
CA PRO A 248 -0.14 13.76 4.15
C PRO A 248 1.12 14.24 4.87
N VAL A 249 1.32 13.90 6.14
CA VAL A 249 2.44 14.49 6.92
C VAL A 249 3.79 13.97 6.41
N PHE A 250 3.88 12.68 6.07
CA PHE A 250 5.03 12.10 5.38
C PHE A 250 5.35 12.85 4.07
N GLY A 251 4.37 13.02 3.18
CA GLY A 251 4.56 13.70 1.90
C GLY A 251 5.02 15.14 2.06
N ALA A 252 4.47 15.88 3.03
CA ALA A 252 4.91 17.23 3.37
C ALA A 252 6.40 17.28 3.76
N LEU A 253 6.85 16.36 4.63
CA LEU A 253 8.23 16.28 5.10
C LEU A 253 9.19 15.86 3.97
N LEU A 254 8.79 14.89 3.16
CA LEU A 254 9.54 14.38 2.02
C LEU A 254 9.77 15.48 0.98
N LEU A 255 8.69 16.07 0.46
CA LEU A 255 8.76 17.13 -0.55
C LEU A 255 9.50 18.37 -0.02
N TRP A 256 9.31 18.74 1.25
CA TRP A 256 10.03 19.84 1.88
C TRP A 256 11.55 19.63 1.92
N GLY A 257 11.99 18.39 2.17
CA GLY A 257 13.40 17.99 2.16
C GLY A 257 14.02 17.93 0.75
N HIS A 258 13.28 17.37 -0.22
CA HIS A 258 13.70 17.29 -1.63
C HIS A 258 13.91 18.66 -2.30
N ARG A 259 13.41 19.77 -1.74
CA ARG A 259 13.78 21.13 -2.20
C ARG A 259 15.28 21.46 -2.12
N LYS A 260 16.09 20.60 -1.50
CA LYS A 260 17.56 20.71 -1.42
C LYS A 260 18.30 19.46 -1.92
N ILE A 261 17.64 18.64 -2.75
CA ILE A 261 18.18 17.41 -3.34
C ILE A 261 17.87 17.47 -4.84
N ASN A 262 18.84 17.15 -5.68
CA ASN A 262 18.63 17.02 -7.13
C ASN A 262 18.33 15.55 -7.45
N THR A 263 17.31 15.28 -8.28
CA THR A 263 16.87 13.91 -8.58
C THR A 263 17.96 13.10 -9.30
N ALA A 264 18.79 13.77 -10.10
CA ALA A 264 19.94 13.15 -10.76
C ALA A 264 20.99 12.61 -9.76
N ASP A 265 21.18 13.26 -8.61
CA ASP A 265 22.16 12.85 -7.59
C ASP A 265 21.77 11.51 -6.94
N LEU A 266 20.49 11.14 -7.01
CA LEU A 266 19.92 9.87 -6.53
C LEU A 266 19.94 8.76 -7.60
N GLY A 267 20.55 9.02 -8.76
CA GLY A 267 20.47 8.15 -9.94
C GLY A 267 19.10 8.17 -10.64
N CYS A 268 18.16 9.02 -10.20
CA CYS A 268 16.80 9.12 -10.75
C CYS A 268 16.77 10.06 -11.98
N GLN A 269 17.66 9.83 -12.96
CA GLN A 269 17.71 10.61 -14.19
C GLN A 269 16.57 10.20 -15.14
N ILE A 270 15.59 11.09 -15.29
CA ILE A 270 14.50 10.96 -16.27
C ILE A 270 14.94 11.69 -17.55
N ARG A 271 15.07 10.99 -18.68
CA ARG A 271 15.22 11.61 -20.01
C ARG A 271 13.93 12.35 -20.34
N ASP A 272 14.05 13.61 -20.74
CA ASP A 272 12.96 14.37 -21.33
C ASP A 272 13.05 14.31 -22.86
N TYR A 273 11.91 14.26 -23.55
CA TYR A 273 11.88 14.20 -25.02
C TYR A 273 12.50 15.48 -25.63
N ASP A 274 12.24 16.61 -24.97
CA ASP A 274 12.74 17.94 -25.36
C ASP A 274 14.22 18.17 -24.97
N GLU A 275 14.91 17.16 -24.39
CA GLU A 275 16.33 17.20 -24.04
C GLU A 275 17.15 16.06 -24.68
N ASP A 276 16.54 15.23 -25.55
CA ASP A 276 17.15 14.01 -26.09
C ASP A 276 17.87 14.25 -27.45
N PRO A 277 19.20 14.06 -27.57
CA PRO A 277 19.92 14.33 -28.82
C PRO A 277 19.38 13.55 -30.03
N ALA A 278 18.86 12.33 -29.82
CA ALA A 278 18.32 11.50 -30.89
C ALA A 278 17.04 12.10 -31.53
N VAL A 279 16.30 12.93 -30.78
CA VAL A 279 15.13 13.66 -31.28
C VAL A 279 15.57 14.87 -32.10
N TYR A 280 16.58 15.59 -31.63
CA TYR A 280 17.14 16.76 -32.32
C TYR A 280 17.82 16.39 -33.66
N GLU A 281 18.57 15.29 -33.71
CA GLU A 281 19.18 14.81 -34.96
C GLU A 281 18.11 14.42 -36.00
N GLY A 282 17.03 13.75 -35.57
CA GLY A 282 15.90 13.39 -36.42
C GLY A 282 15.19 14.60 -37.06
N LEU A 283 14.99 15.68 -36.31
CA LEU A 283 14.40 16.91 -36.86
C LEU A 283 15.37 17.66 -37.78
N HIS A 284 16.65 17.80 -37.40
CA HIS A 284 17.60 18.58 -38.19
C HIS A 284 18.03 17.90 -39.50
N GLY A 285 18.04 16.57 -39.57
CA GLY A 285 18.24 15.85 -40.84
C GLY A 285 17.16 16.19 -41.86
N VAL A 286 15.88 16.06 -41.48
CA VAL A 286 14.71 16.29 -42.36
C VAL A 286 14.59 17.75 -42.84
N VAL A 287 15.14 18.71 -42.09
CA VAL A 287 15.20 20.13 -42.51
C VAL A 287 16.38 20.39 -43.46
N ARG A 288 17.53 19.73 -43.25
CA ARG A 288 18.74 19.93 -44.04
C ARG A 288 18.61 19.39 -45.47
N ASP A 289 18.07 18.18 -45.63
CA ASP A 289 17.88 17.55 -46.95
C ASP A 289 16.93 18.34 -47.88
N LYS A 290 16.19 19.32 -47.36
CA LYS A 290 15.30 20.20 -48.15
C LYS A 290 15.94 21.50 -48.62
N HIS A 291 17.19 21.79 -48.24
CA HIS A 291 17.88 23.04 -48.61
C HIS A 291 19.07 22.86 -49.56
N ASP A 292 19.71 21.70 -49.59
CA ASP A 292 20.97 21.50 -50.33
C ASP A 292 20.79 21.15 -51.83
N GLU A 293 19.56 21.11 -52.38
CA GLU A 293 19.29 20.68 -53.77
C GLU A 293 19.37 21.81 -54.84
N LYS A 294 19.88 23.02 -54.52
CA LYS A 294 20.06 24.09 -55.53
C LYS A 294 21.36 24.91 -55.40
N HIS A 295 22.06 24.98 -56.54
CA HIS A 295 23.20 25.84 -56.92
C HIS A 295 24.63 25.35 -56.61
N GLY A 296 25.51 25.43 -57.62
CA GLY A 296 26.98 25.47 -57.45
C GLY A 296 27.79 24.59 -58.42
N ILE A 297 28.28 25.16 -59.53
CA ILE A 297 29.28 24.53 -60.42
C ILE A 297 30.53 25.43 -60.46
N ASN A 298 31.72 24.84 -60.69
CA ASN A 298 33.07 25.43 -60.78
C ASN A 298 33.76 25.74 -59.41
N GLY A 299 35.08 25.60 -59.22
CA GLY A 299 36.10 24.91 -60.04
C GLY A 299 37.59 25.23 -59.72
N VAL A 300 38.47 24.21 -59.89
CA VAL A 300 39.84 24.26 -60.50
C VAL A 300 41.09 24.78 -59.71
N ASN A 301 42.19 23.98 -59.78
CA ASN A 301 43.64 24.22 -59.42
C ASN A 301 44.01 24.46 -57.93
N GLY A 302 45.20 24.13 -57.38
CA GLY A 302 46.45 23.44 -57.84
C GLY A 302 47.66 23.85 -56.92
N THR A 303 48.87 23.25 -56.86
CA THR A 303 49.49 22.00 -57.40
C THR A 303 50.94 21.81 -56.83
N ASN A 304 51.48 20.57 -56.75
CA ASN A 304 52.89 20.18 -56.41
C ASN A 304 53.39 20.43 -54.94
N ARG A 305 54.47 19.80 -54.39
CA ARG A 305 55.56 18.91 -54.94
C ARG A 305 55.99 17.81 -53.92
N ARG A 306 57.02 16.98 -54.24
CA ARG A 306 57.46 15.72 -53.57
C ARG A 306 58.96 15.74 -53.21
N VAL A 307 59.46 14.69 -52.51
CA VAL A 307 60.87 14.20 -52.37
C VAL A 307 61.60 14.65 -51.07
N ASP A 308 62.43 13.84 -50.37
CA ASP A 308 62.44 12.40 -49.98
C ASP A 308 63.59 12.17 -48.95
N SER A 309 63.50 11.10 -48.14
CA SER A 309 64.62 10.33 -47.52
C SER A 309 65.54 10.95 -46.43
N VAL A 310 65.82 10.17 -45.36
CA VAL A 310 67.12 9.54 -45.07
C VAL A 310 67.01 8.62 -43.83
N ASN A 311 67.65 7.45 -43.87
CA ASN A 311 67.79 6.53 -42.72
C ASN A 311 69.21 6.62 -42.11
N GLY A 312 69.32 6.44 -40.78
CA GLY A 312 70.59 6.37 -40.04
C GLY A 312 70.44 5.56 -38.75
N VAL A 313 71.50 4.88 -38.31
CA VAL A 313 71.43 3.77 -37.31
C VAL A 313 72.29 4.08 -36.07
N THR A 314 72.03 3.36 -34.95
CA THR A 314 73.01 2.77 -33.99
C THR A 314 72.98 3.28 -32.53
N THR A 315 72.35 2.51 -31.62
CA THR A 315 72.66 2.31 -30.15
C THR A 315 72.73 3.56 -29.21
N THR A 316 72.54 3.51 -27.87
CA THR A 316 72.94 2.53 -26.83
C THR A 316 72.10 2.61 -25.53
N ASN A 317 72.03 1.47 -24.82
CA ASN A 317 72.07 1.27 -23.35
C ASN A 317 71.17 2.07 -22.37
N ALA A 318 70.57 1.32 -21.45
CA ALA A 318 69.92 1.82 -20.23
C ALA A 318 70.90 1.96 -19.04
N ARG A 319 70.46 2.70 -18.00
CA ARG A 319 70.94 2.53 -16.62
C ARG A 319 69.77 2.69 -15.64
N SER A 320 69.61 1.72 -14.75
CA SER A 320 68.86 1.87 -13.50
C SER A 320 69.64 1.19 -12.36
N THR A 321 69.62 1.82 -11.19
CA THR A 321 70.11 1.29 -9.91
C THR A 321 68.92 0.78 -9.09
N GLY A 322 69.01 -0.28 -8.27
CA GLY A 322 70.10 -1.21 -8.00
C GLY A 322 70.12 -1.70 -6.54
N ILE A 323 70.46 -2.98 -6.31
CA ILE A 323 70.68 -3.61 -4.97
C ILE A 323 69.33 -3.80 -4.20
N VAL A 324 69.01 -4.88 -3.46
CA VAL A 324 69.81 -5.87 -2.68
C VAL A 324 69.35 -7.34 -2.90
N ASN A 325 70.26 -8.29 -2.65
CA ASN A 325 70.05 -9.74 -2.51
C ASN A 325 69.27 -10.11 -1.23
N GLY A 326 68.75 -11.33 -1.03
CA GLY A 326 68.72 -12.55 -1.87
C GLY A 326 68.44 -13.82 -1.04
N GLY A 327 68.30 -14.98 -1.69
CA GLY A 327 68.06 -16.29 -1.04
C GLY A 327 67.88 -17.41 -2.06
N SER A 328 68.45 -18.59 -1.82
CA SER A 328 68.76 -19.57 -2.89
C SER A 328 67.98 -20.90 -2.82
N ASN A 329 67.58 -21.37 -4.01
CA ASN A 329 67.52 -22.77 -4.49
C ASN A 329 66.96 -23.89 -3.58
N ILE A 330 65.94 -24.60 -4.08
CA ILE A 330 66.07 -26.01 -4.57
C ILE A 330 64.78 -26.46 -5.31
N ARG A 331 64.91 -27.45 -6.19
CA ARG A 331 63.90 -28.15 -7.04
C ARG A 331 64.32 -29.65 -7.09
N PRO A 332 63.55 -30.66 -7.59
CA PRO A 332 62.61 -30.60 -8.72
C PRO A 332 61.36 -31.55 -8.68
N VAL A 333 60.69 -31.72 -9.84
CA VAL A 333 59.69 -32.77 -10.24
C VAL A 333 58.29 -32.65 -9.60
N THR A 334 57.14 -32.63 -10.32
CA THR A 334 56.73 -32.69 -11.76
C THR A 334 55.82 -31.47 -12.12
N GLY A 335 55.20 -31.26 -13.29
CA GLY A 335 55.31 -31.89 -14.63
C GLY A 335 53.97 -32.41 -15.22
N ILE A 336 53.66 -32.03 -16.49
CA ILE A 336 52.57 -32.52 -17.39
C ILE A 336 51.14 -32.09 -16.95
N GLU A 337 50.25 -31.46 -17.74
CA GLU A 337 50.20 -30.89 -19.12
C GLU A 337 49.34 -29.57 -19.04
N GLY A 338 49.26 -28.64 -20.00
CA GLY A 338 49.12 -28.74 -21.45
C GLY A 338 47.62 -28.71 -21.85
N THR A 339 47.07 -27.80 -22.66
CA THR A 339 47.69 -26.77 -23.52
C THR A 339 47.03 -25.37 -23.42
N SER A 340 46.60 -24.71 -24.52
CA SER A 340 46.97 -23.29 -24.71
C SER A 340 46.17 -22.44 -25.74
N ARG A 341 45.81 -21.20 -25.31
CA ARG A 341 45.62 -19.93 -26.10
C ARG A 341 44.31 -19.79 -26.92
N MET A 342 43.66 -18.61 -27.03
CA MET A 342 44.00 -17.32 -27.73
C MET A 342 44.13 -17.50 -29.27
N ARG A 343 43.61 -16.64 -30.18
CA ARG A 343 43.22 -15.21 -30.10
C ARG A 343 42.45 -14.73 -31.39
N SER A 344 41.61 -13.68 -31.29
CA SER A 344 41.36 -12.61 -32.32
C SER A 344 40.82 -12.90 -33.75
N GLY A 345 39.82 -12.12 -34.24
CA GLY A 345 39.77 -11.76 -35.68
C GLY A 345 38.50 -11.14 -36.34
N ILE A 346 38.41 -9.79 -36.39
CA ILE A 346 38.00 -8.94 -37.56
C ILE A 346 36.50 -8.88 -38.01
N HIS A 347 36.10 -7.67 -38.50
CA HIS A 347 34.79 -7.26 -39.05
C HIS A 347 34.42 -7.86 -40.42
N ARG A 348 33.10 -7.94 -40.70
CA ARG A 348 32.47 -7.58 -42.00
C ARG A 348 31.09 -6.94 -41.79
N ASN A 349 30.65 -6.09 -42.72
CA ASN A 349 29.28 -5.56 -42.81
C ASN A 349 28.47 -6.35 -43.86
N ALA A 350 27.15 -6.44 -43.68
CA ALA A 350 26.17 -6.66 -44.74
C ALA A 350 24.80 -6.10 -44.29
N ASN A 351 23.93 -5.78 -45.24
CA ASN A 351 22.76 -4.93 -45.09
C ASN A 351 21.54 -5.61 -44.43
N GLU A 352 20.61 -4.74 -43.97
CA GLU A 352 19.15 -4.80 -44.15
C GLU A 352 18.48 -6.17 -44.34
N ASP A 353 17.60 -6.52 -43.40
CA ASP A 353 16.40 -7.31 -43.70
C ASP A 353 15.20 -6.72 -42.93
N THR A 354 14.01 -6.71 -43.53
CA THR A 354 12.88 -5.89 -43.06
C THR A 354 11.94 -6.68 -42.14
N TYR A 355 11.79 -6.25 -40.88
CA TYR A 355 10.82 -6.87 -39.97
C TYR A 355 9.37 -6.44 -40.29
N VAL A 356 8.57 -7.38 -40.77
CA VAL A 356 7.12 -7.24 -40.93
C VAL A 356 6.43 -7.78 -39.67
N PRO A 357 5.55 -7.02 -39.00
CA PRO A 357 4.81 -7.51 -37.84
C PRO A 357 3.68 -8.47 -38.26
N ASP A 358 3.50 -9.55 -37.50
CA ASP A 358 2.45 -10.55 -37.74
C ASP A 358 1.03 -9.94 -37.68
N THR A 359 0.16 -10.38 -38.60
CA THR A 359 -1.23 -9.91 -38.66
C THR A 359 -2.10 -10.57 -37.60
N TYR A 360 -2.79 -9.74 -36.81
CA TYR A 360 -3.67 -10.20 -35.74
C TYR A 360 -4.96 -10.81 -36.31
N VAL A 361 -5.03 -12.15 -36.37
CA VAL A 361 -6.23 -12.88 -36.80
C VAL A 361 -7.22 -12.98 -35.62
N ALA A 362 -8.38 -12.33 -35.76
CA ALA A 362 -9.45 -12.43 -34.77
C ALA A 362 -10.10 -13.84 -34.78
N PRO A 363 -10.48 -14.40 -33.61
CA PRO A 363 -11.23 -15.66 -33.57
C PRO A 363 -12.63 -15.49 -34.17
N PRO A 364 -13.24 -16.57 -34.73
CA PRO A 364 -14.58 -16.50 -35.29
C PRO A 364 -15.64 -16.22 -34.21
N PRO A 365 -16.77 -15.59 -34.58
CA PRO A 365 -17.85 -15.32 -33.64
C PRO A 365 -18.49 -16.61 -33.12
N GLY A 366 -18.88 -16.62 -31.84
CA GLY A 366 -19.71 -17.66 -31.27
C GLY A 366 -21.14 -17.66 -31.83
N PRO A 367 -21.91 -18.75 -31.63
CA PRO A 367 -23.31 -18.80 -32.05
C PRO A 367 -24.17 -17.74 -31.32
N PRO A 368 -25.26 -17.26 -31.94
CA PRO A 368 -26.20 -16.34 -31.30
C PRO A 368 -26.94 -17.02 -30.12
N PRO A 369 -27.49 -16.24 -29.18
CA PRO A 369 -28.38 -16.76 -28.15
C PRO A 369 -29.74 -17.15 -28.77
N ASP A 370 -30.35 -18.22 -28.26
CA ASP A 370 -31.73 -18.58 -28.59
C ASP A 370 -32.71 -17.66 -27.84
N ASP A 371 -33.37 -16.75 -28.57
CA ASP A 371 -34.56 -16.05 -28.09
C ASP A 371 -35.79 -16.94 -28.28
N ASP A 372 -36.44 -17.38 -27.19
CA ASP A 372 -37.84 -17.79 -27.24
C ASP A 372 -38.59 -17.48 -25.93
N VAL A 373 -39.87 -17.10 -26.05
CA VAL A 373 -40.62 -16.40 -24.98
C VAL A 373 -41.99 -17.03 -24.69
N GLY A 374 -42.11 -17.59 -23.49
CA GLY A 374 -43.38 -17.80 -22.80
C GLY A 374 -44.01 -19.19 -22.95
N GLY A 375 -44.47 -19.75 -21.83
CA GLY A 375 -45.06 -21.10 -21.79
C GLY A 375 -45.74 -21.40 -20.47
N VAL A 376 -47.06 -21.16 -20.41
CA VAL A 376 -47.96 -21.35 -19.27
C VAL A 376 -47.79 -22.68 -18.52
N ALA A 377 -47.93 -22.64 -17.20
CA ALA A 377 -47.81 -23.79 -16.31
C ALA A 377 -48.78 -24.96 -16.63
N ARG A 378 -48.35 -26.19 -16.36
CA ARG A 378 -49.23 -27.33 -16.07
C ARG A 378 -48.73 -28.19 -14.92
N THR A 379 -49.67 -28.57 -14.07
CA THR A 379 -49.54 -29.59 -13.03
C THR A 379 -49.48 -30.98 -13.67
N GLU A 380 -48.53 -31.81 -13.25
CA GLU A 380 -48.76 -33.26 -13.14
C GLU A 380 -48.22 -33.79 -11.80
N MET A 381 -48.81 -34.90 -11.36
CA MET A 381 -48.67 -35.45 -10.02
C MET A 381 -48.56 -36.97 -10.14
N LEU A 382 -47.40 -37.54 -9.78
CA LEU A 382 -47.18 -38.99 -9.82
C LEU A 382 -46.60 -39.53 -8.51
N THR A 383 -46.99 -40.76 -8.22
CA THR A 383 -47.06 -41.36 -6.88
C THR A 383 -45.74 -41.98 -6.41
N PRO A 384 -45.36 -41.86 -5.11
CA PRO A 384 -44.17 -42.52 -4.57
C PRO A 384 -44.37 -44.04 -4.37
N THR A 385 -43.28 -44.80 -4.51
CA THR A 385 -43.26 -46.26 -4.37
C THR A 385 -43.08 -46.71 -2.91
N ARG A 386 -43.83 -47.75 -2.51
CA ARG A 386 -43.58 -48.61 -1.33
C ARG A 386 -42.22 -49.34 -1.44
N THR A 387 -41.58 -49.92 -0.40
CA THR A 387 -41.95 -50.23 1.01
C THR A 387 -40.67 -50.47 1.82
N THR A 388 -40.69 -50.28 3.14
CA THR A 388 -40.17 -51.25 4.14
C THR A 388 -40.58 -50.84 5.56
N ASP A 389 -40.94 -51.82 6.40
CA ASP A 389 -41.57 -51.58 7.71
C ASP A 389 -40.60 -51.72 8.90
N VAL A 390 -40.60 -50.73 9.81
CA VAL A 390 -40.10 -50.87 11.20
C VAL A 390 -41.00 -50.00 12.12
N PRO A 391 -41.61 -50.54 13.19
CA PRO A 391 -42.53 -49.79 14.04
C PRO A 391 -41.82 -48.99 15.17
N PRO A 392 -42.22 -47.74 15.45
CA PRO A 392 -41.81 -47.01 16.65
C PRO A 392 -42.62 -47.42 17.90
N ARG A 393 -42.09 -47.13 19.09
CA ARG A 393 -42.72 -47.41 20.39
C ARG A 393 -43.66 -46.30 20.85
N ASP A 394 -44.65 -46.67 21.67
CA ASP A 394 -45.56 -45.73 22.34
C ASP A 394 -44.84 -44.69 23.21
N VAL A 395 -45.22 -43.42 23.03
CA VAL A 395 -45.14 -42.38 24.06
C VAL A 395 -46.47 -41.63 24.04
N ARG A 396 -47.25 -41.72 25.13
CA ARG A 396 -48.52 -41.01 25.24
C ARG A 396 -48.29 -39.52 25.49
N VAL A 397 -48.87 -38.68 24.65
CA VAL A 397 -49.13 -37.27 24.97
C VAL A 397 -50.54 -37.19 25.57
N VAL A 398 -50.69 -36.42 26.65
CA VAL A 398 -51.99 -36.04 27.20
C VAL A 398 -52.21 -34.57 26.86
N ASP A 399 -53.32 -34.29 26.19
CA ASP A 399 -53.91 -32.96 26.06
C ASP A 399 -55.24 -33.00 26.82
N ASP A 400 -55.55 -31.94 27.57
CA ASP A 400 -56.77 -31.82 28.35
C ASP A 400 -57.08 -30.33 28.57
N SER A 401 -58.19 -29.85 28.00
CA SER A 401 -58.47 -28.40 27.92
C SER A 401 -59.97 -28.06 27.79
N ALA A 402 -60.67 -27.82 28.92
CA ALA A 402 -61.92 -27.04 28.96
C ALA A 402 -62.34 -26.54 30.36
N GLU A 403 -62.70 -25.25 30.43
CA GLU A 403 -63.61 -24.56 31.37
C GLU A 403 -63.84 -25.03 32.85
N ARG A 404 -63.71 -24.09 33.82
CA ARG A 404 -64.90 -23.36 34.39
C ARG A 404 -64.61 -22.20 35.37
N ARG A 405 -65.39 -21.14 35.15
CA ARG A 405 -65.69 -19.90 35.91
C ARG A 405 -65.43 -19.87 37.44
N ALA A 406 -64.90 -18.74 37.96
CA ALA A 406 -65.60 -17.78 38.84
C ALA A 406 -64.72 -16.57 39.26
N ALA A 407 -65.33 -15.45 39.70
CA ALA A 407 -64.69 -14.28 40.31
C ALA A 407 -65.57 -13.67 41.42
N PRO A 408 -65.00 -12.98 42.43
CA PRO A 408 -65.12 -11.50 42.58
C PRO A 408 -63.73 -10.82 42.81
N VAL A 409 -63.40 -9.57 42.47
CA VAL A 409 -64.01 -8.21 42.65
C VAL A 409 -63.65 -7.55 44.01
N VAL A 410 -63.46 -6.20 43.99
CA VAL A 410 -63.05 -5.24 45.07
C VAL A 410 -61.51 -5.05 45.23
N ALA A 411 -60.92 -3.83 45.30
CA ALA A 411 -61.28 -2.47 44.84
C ALA A 411 -60.06 -1.49 44.90
N VAL A 412 -60.10 -0.41 44.09
CA VAL A 412 -59.60 1.00 44.24
C VAL A 412 -58.43 1.31 45.23
N GLY A 413 -57.40 2.13 44.91
CA GLY A 413 -57.07 2.91 43.69
C GLY A 413 -56.16 4.15 43.98
N THR A 414 -55.78 4.93 42.94
CA THR A 414 -55.20 6.32 42.95
C THR A 414 -53.84 6.57 43.66
N GLU A 415 -52.76 7.08 43.02
CA GLU A 415 -52.44 8.48 42.59
C GLU A 415 -52.03 9.45 43.74
N SER A 416 -51.12 10.44 43.62
CA SER A 416 -50.16 10.84 42.55
C SER A 416 -48.88 11.55 43.10
N GLU A 417 -47.85 11.64 42.25
CA GLU A 417 -46.80 12.70 42.12
C GLU A 417 -45.90 13.18 43.30
N ALA A 418 -44.92 14.05 42.96
CA ALA A 418 -43.81 14.53 43.80
C ALA A 418 -43.77 16.08 43.87
N PRO A 419 -42.80 16.71 44.60
CA PRO A 419 -41.88 17.63 43.90
C PRO A 419 -40.45 17.74 44.52
N GLN A 420 -39.73 18.83 44.18
CA GLN A 420 -38.29 19.12 44.33
C GLN A 420 -38.10 20.55 44.94
N THR A 421 -36.97 21.03 45.49
CA THR A 421 -35.58 20.57 45.76
C THR A 421 -34.89 21.54 46.77
N HIS A 422 -33.56 21.46 46.92
CA HIS A 422 -32.58 22.55 47.24
C HIS A 422 -31.94 22.71 48.63
N HIS A 423 -30.67 23.16 48.58
CA HIS A 423 -29.67 23.52 49.62
C HIS A 423 -29.22 22.39 50.58
N GLU A 424 -27.93 22.12 50.83
CA GLU A 424 -26.73 22.95 51.16
C GLU A 424 -26.69 23.48 52.61
N ALA A 425 -25.56 23.56 53.32
CA ALA A 425 -24.25 22.86 53.22
C ALA A 425 -23.37 23.20 54.45
N MET A 426 -22.62 22.24 55.00
CA MET A 426 -21.39 22.40 55.85
C MET A 426 -20.97 21.01 56.36
N ARG A 427 -19.74 20.71 56.84
CA ARG A 427 -18.32 20.99 56.50
C ARG A 427 -17.51 20.54 57.73
N ALA A 428 -16.39 19.85 57.49
CA ALA A 428 -15.21 19.73 58.36
C ALA A 428 -15.31 19.02 59.74
N ALA A 429 -14.53 17.95 59.88
CA ALA A 429 -13.69 17.68 61.06
C ALA A 429 -12.44 16.89 60.62
N THR A 430 -11.23 17.43 60.85
CA THR A 430 -9.97 16.78 60.47
C THR A 430 -8.92 16.91 61.58
N HIS A 431 -8.69 15.81 62.31
CA HIS A 431 -7.52 15.49 63.14
C HIS A 431 -7.37 13.95 63.06
N GLY A 432 -6.20 13.31 63.09
CA GLY A 432 -4.88 13.69 63.61
C GLY A 432 -4.64 13.02 64.97
N ALA A 433 -3.53 12.34 65.26
CA ALA A 433 -2.34 11.99 64.46
C ALA A 433 -1.50 10.91 65.20
N ILE A 434 -0.42 10.38 64.57
CA ILE A 434 0.69 9.60 65.20
C ILE A 434 0.31 8.17 65.70
N GLY A 435 1.15 7.13 65.67
CA GLY A 435 2.47 6.93 65.04
C GLY A 435 3.31 5.85 65.75
N GLY A 436 4.21 5.16 65.01
CA GLY A 436 5.13 4.12 65.51
C GLY A 436 4.76 2.69 65.05
N GLY A 437 5.71 1.78 64.77
CA GLY A 437 7.18 1.92 64.76
C GLY A 437 7.89 0.76 64.02
N ASN A 438 9.19 0.93 63.73
CA ASN A 438 10.04 -0.05 63.02
C ASN A 438 10.74 -1.03 63.98
N HIS A 439 11.06 -2.24 63.48
CA HIS A 439 12.42 -2.84 63.45
C HIS A 439 12.35 -4.14 62.60
N ALA A 440 13.19 -4.29 61.57
CA ALA A 440 14.47 -5.04 61.55
C ALA A 440 14.32 -6.57 61.67
N VAL A 441 15.12 -7.40 60.98
CA VAL A 441 16.43 -7.16 60.34
C VAL A 441 16.36 -7.32 58.82
#